data_AF-A0A822BZL0-F1
#
_entry.id   AF-A0A822BZL0-F1
#
_cell.length_a   1.000
_cell.length_b   1.000
_cell.length_c   1.000
_cell.angle_alpha   90.00
_cell.angle_beta   90.00
_cell.angle_gamma   90.00
#
_symmetry.space_group_name_H-M   'P 1'
#
loop_
_entity.id
_entity.type
_entity.pdbx_description
1 polymer ?
#
loop_
_entity_poly.entity_id
_entity_poly.type
_entity_poly.pdbx_seq_one_letter_code
_entity_poly.pdbx_strand_id
1 'polypeptide(L)'
;VQQEKKSKILLRFSGYGDLTPATYCGRGVAAIASTIGILVAALLTAVVAEKLALSRWEKYVHNFVLNSELAKQRTHQAANVLIYAWKMWYLKKMNEKRSTRYITVQRKFFESIYIIKQIKEKQRKLTDNCVGLAELMLIHRETSITIDETVKQMSTMKLKIENIEKKLDNVNHTVRKMYKTLNQLLDKRAP
;
A
#
# COMPACT_ATOMS: atom_id res chain seq x y z
N VAL A 1 15.80 3.84 41.17
CA VAL A 1 14.47 3.58 40.56
C VAL A 1 14.45 3.67 39.02
N GLN A 2 15.20 4.58 38.37
CA GLN A 2 15.19 4.70 36.90
C GLN A 2 16.00 3.61 36.15
N GLN A 3 17.04 3.04 36.77
CA GLN A 3 17.85 1.93 36.21
C GLN A 3 17.11 0.58 36.27
N GLU A 4 16.25 0.40 37.26
CA GLU A 4 15.49 -0.85 37.48
C GLU A 4 14.33 -1.03 36.49
N LYS A 5 13.91 0.05 35.82
CA LYS A 5 12.89 0.00 34.75
C LYS A 5 13.50 -0.40 33.40
N LYS A 6 14.77 -0.08 33.14
CA LYS A 6 15.45 -0.49 31.89
C LYS A 6 15.75 -1.99 31.86
N SER A 7 16.09 -2.59 33.01
CA SER A 7 16.27 -4.03 33.13
C SER A 7 14.97 -4.82 32.96
N LYS A 8 13.81 -4.27 33.37
CA LYS A 8 12.49 -4.90 33.22
C LYS A 8 12.00 -5.00 31.77
N ILE A 9 12.44 -4.11 30.88
CA ILE A 9 12.03 -4.13 29.46
C ILE A 9 12.80 -5.22 28.69
N LEU A 10 14.08 -5.45 29.04
CA LEU A 10 14.89 -6.52 28.44
C LEU A 10 14.50 -7.93 28.93
N LEU A 11 13.92 -8.04 30.12
CA LEU A 11 13.59 -9.34 30.74
C LEU A 11 12.36 -10.04 30.14
N ARG A 12 11.56 -9.38 29.30
CA ARG A 12 10.30 -9.94 28.80
C ARG A 12 10.45 -10.85 27.56
N PHE A 13 11.66 -10.94 26.99
CA PHE A 13 11.99 -11.90 25.92
C PHE A 13 12.71 -13.16 26.43
N SER A 14 13.25 -13.13 27.64
CA SER A 14 13.94 -14.28 28.25
C SER A 14 12.96 -14.98 29.19
N GLY A 15 12.29 -16.02 28.69
CA GLY A 15 11.46 -16.87 29.53
C GLY A 15 12.22 -17.38 30.77
N TYR A 16 11.56 -17.32 31.92
CA TYR A 16 11.93 -17.90 33.23
C TYR A 16 13.11 -17.24 33.97
N GLY A 17 12.75 -16.24 34.79
CA GLY A 17 13.65 -15.60 35.75
C GLY A 17 13.94 -16.44 36.99
N ASP A 18 14.74 -17.50 36.84
CA ASP A 18 15.31 -18.23 37.99
C ASP A 18 16.82 -18.50 37.87
N LEU A 19 17.44 -18.31 36.70
CA LEU A 19 18.90 -18.45 36.56
C LEU A 19 19.52 -17.15 36.01
N THR A 20 19.95 -16.27 36.92
CA THR A 20 20.71 -15.07 36.55
C THR A 20 22.20 -15.40 36.65
N PRO A 21 22.99 -15.33 35.57
CA PRO A 21 24.42 -15.56 35.67
C PRO A 21 25.06 -14.52 36.60
N ALA A 22 25.69 -15.00 37.67
CA ALA A 22 26.34 -14.17 38.68
C ALA A 22 27.65 -13.54 38.19
N THR A 23 28.24 -14.07 37.11
CA THR A 23 29.49 -13.59 36.52
C THR A 23 29.26 -12.52 35.45
N TYR A 24 30.13 -11.50 35.40
CA TYR A 24 30.06 -10.41 34.41
C TYR A 24 30.12 -10.91 32.96
N CYS A 25 30.89 -11.97 32.67
CA CYS A 25 30.93 -12.61 31.35
C CYS A 25 29.60 -13.26 30.97
N GLY A 26 28.88 -13.91 31.91
CA GLY A 26 27.60 -14.56 31.62
C GLY A 26 26.49 -13.56 31.30
N ARG A 27 26.50 -12.37 31.93
CA ARG A 27 25.56 -11.28 31.62
C ARG A 27 25.77 -10.72 30.21
N GLY A 28 27.02 -10.63 29.75
CA GLY A 28 27.36 -10.21 28.39
C GLY A 28 26.83 -11.18 27.34
N VAL A 29 27.06 -12.48 27.54
CA VAL A 29 26.59 -13.53 26.61
C VAL A 29 25.07 -13.59 26.54
N ALA A 30 24.37 -13.46 27.68
CA ALA A 30 22.92 -13.43 27.71
C ALA A 30 22.32 -12.22 26.97
N ALA A 31 22.96 -11.04 27.10
CA ALA A 31 22.53 -9.84 26.37
C ALA A 31 22.69 -10.01 24.85
N ILE A 32 23.80 -10.59 24.39
CA ILE A 32 24.06 -10.85 22.97
C ILE A 32 23.09 -11.92 22.42
N ALA A 33 22.84 -13.00 23.16
CA ALA A 33 21.88 -14.02 22.75
C ALA A 33 20.46 -13.45 22.65
N SER A 34 20.08 -12.54 23.55
CA SER A 34 18.79 -11.87 23.54
C SER A 34 18.63 -10.94 22.33
N THR A 35 19.65 -10.17 21.98
CA THR A 35 19.59 -9.29 20.80
C THR A 35 19.52 -10.10 19.51
N ILE A 36 20.28 -11.19 19.39
CA ILE A 36 20.20 -12.09 18.24
C ILE A 36 18.81 -12.73 18.15
N GLY A 37 18.24 -13.20 19.25
CA GLY A 37 16.88 -13.76 19.28
C GLY A 37 15.81 -12.75 18.82
N ILE A 38 15.91 -11.49 19.28
CA ILE A 38 15.01 -10.41 18.86
C ILE A 38 15.19 -10.10 17.37
N LEU A 39 16.43 -10.05 16.87
CA LEU A 39 16.73 -9.78 15.45
C LEU A 39 16.15 -10.89 14.54
N VAL A 40 16.31 -12.15 14.92
CA VAL A 40 15.77 -13.29 14.17
C VAL A 40 14.24 -13.29 14.20
N ALA A 41 13.62 -13.01 15.35
CA ALA A 41 12.16 -12.91 15.46
C ALA A 41 11.59 -11.75 14.62
N ALA A 42 12.30 -10.62 14.56
CA ALA A 42 11.91 -9.47 13.73
C ALA A 42 11.99 -9.82 12.24
N LEU A 43 13.07 -10.46 11.79
CA LEU A 43 13.22 -10.92 10.40
C LEU A 43 12.15 -11.93 10.02
N LEU A 44 11.88 -12.91 10.88
CA LEU A 44 10.83 -13.92 10.64
C LEU A 44 9.45 -13.27 10.51
N THR A 45 9.11 -12.35 11.41
CA THR A 45 7.83 -11.62 11.38
C THR A 45 7.70 -10.80 10.09
N ALA A 46 8.77 -10.15 9.64
CA ALA A 46 8.78 -9.40 8.39
C ALA A 46 8.54 -10.32 7.17
N VAL A 47 9.23 -11.46 7.09
CA VAL A 47 9.06 -12.43 6.00
C VAL A 47 7.66 -13.02 6.00
N VAL A 48 7.13 -13.37 7.17
CA VAL A 48 5.75 -13.89 7.29
C VAL A 48 4.75 -12.82 6.86
N ALA A 49 4.93 -11.56 7.24
CA ALA A 49 4.07 -10.47 6.77
C ALA A 49 4.09 -10.31 5.25
N GLU A 50 5.25 -10.48 4.60
CA GLU A 50 5.38 -10.41 3.15
C GLU A 50 4.74 -11.63 2.44
N LYS A 51 4.81 -12.82 3.04
CA LYS A 51 4.13 -14.02 2.52
C LYS A 51 2.62 -14.00 2.76
N LEU A 52 2.16 -13.36 3.83
CA LEU A 52 0.74 -13.15 4.13
C LEU A 52 0.14 -11.95 3.39
N ALA A 53 0.98 -11.10 2.79
CA ALA A 53 0.52 -10.07 1.87
C ALA A 53 -0.06 -10.75 0.63
N LEU A 54 -1.36 -11.03 0.69
CA LEU A 54 -2.14 -11.76 -0.29
C LEU A 54 -1.76 -11.34 -1.72
N SER A 55 -1.49 -12.33 -2.58
CA SER A 55 -1.08 -12.11 -3.96
C SER A 55 -2.14 -11.28 -4.69
N ARG A 56 -1.72 -10.45 -5.66
CA ARG A 56 -2.66 -9.56 -6.39
C ARG A 56 -3.84 -10.36 -6.96
N TRP A 57 -3.59 -11.56 -7.47
CA TRP A 57 -4.60 -12.45 -8.05
C TRP A 57 -5.59 -13.00 -7.02
N GLU A 58 -5.11 -13.41 -5.86
CA GLU A 58 -5.95 -13.89 -4.75
C GLU A 58 -6.89 -12.78 -4.24
N LYS A 59 -6.41 -11.52 -4.19
CA LYS A 59 -7.23 -10.35 -3.87
C LYS A 59 -8.36 -10.16 -4.87
N TYR A 60 -8.09 -10.30 -6.18
CA TYR A 60 -9.12 -10.20 -7.21
C TYR A 60 -10.18 -11.30 -7.07
N VAL A 61 -9.73 -12.55 -6.87
CA VAL A 61 -10.64 -13.68 -6.68
C VAL A 61 -11.49 -13.49 -5.42
N HIS A 62 -10.89 -13.06 -4.31
CA HIS A 62 -11.62 -12.79 -3.07
C HIS A 62 -12.67 -11.69 -3.24
N ASN A 63 -12.33 -10.59 -3.90
CA ASN A 63 -13.27 -9.50 -4.17
C ASN A 63 -14.40 -9.96 -5.13
N PHE A 64 -14.08 -10.78 -6.12
CA PHE A 64 -15.09 -11.37 -7.00
C PHE A 64 -16.08 -12.25 -6.24
N VAL A 65 -15.58 -13.12 -5.35
CA VAL A 65 -16.42 -13.99 -4.51
C VAL A 65 -17.31 -13.16 -3.59
N LEU A 66 -16.75 -12.14 -2.91
CA LEU A 66 -17.52 -11.23 -2.06
C LEU A 66 -18.62 -10.50 -2.84
N ASN A 67 -18.34 -10.01 -4.04
CA ASN A 67 -19.33 -9.34 -4.89
C ASN A 67 -20.45 -10.29 -5.34
N SER A 68 -20.11 -11.53 -5.70
CA SER A 68 -21.09 -12.55 -6.07
C SER A 68 -22.02 -12.89 -4.90
N GLU A 69 -21.47 -13.03 -3.70
CA GLU A 69 -22.24 -13.34 -2.49
C GLU A 69 -23.19 -12.20 -2.12
N LEU A 70 -22.69 -10.95 -2.10
CA LEU A 70 -23.52 -9.77 -1.82
C LEU A 70 -24.65 -9.59 -2.84
N ALA A 71 -24.41 -9.90 -4.12
CA ALA A 71 -25.43 -9.86 -5.16
C ALA A 71 -26.56 -10.88 -4.88
N LYS A 72 -26.21 -12.12 -4.50
CA LYS A 72 -27.19 -13.15 -4.11
C LYS A 72 -27.97 -12.76 -2.86
N GLN A 73 -27.30 -12.22 -1.84
CA GLN A 73 -27.97 -11.76 -0.63
C GLN A 73 -28.93 -10.60 -0.92
N ARG A 74 -28.55 -9.67 -1.82
CA ARG A 74 -29.41 -8.56 -2.23
C ARG A 74 -30.71 -9.05 -2.86
N THR A 75 -30.64 -10.00 -3.80
CA THR A 75 -31.84 -10.53 -4.48
C THR A 75 -32.73 -11.30 -3.51
N HIS A 76 -32.14 -12.08 -2.60
CA HIS A 76 -32.89 -12.79 -1.56
C HIS A 76 -33.64 -11.82 -0.63
N GLN A 77 -32.97 -10.76 -0.15
CA GLN A 77 -33.62 -9.79 0.72
C GLN A 77 -34.64 -8.92 -0.01
N ALA A 78 -34.41 -8.60 -1.28
CA ALA A 78 -35.41 -7.91 -2.11
C ALA A 78 -36.69 -8.74 -2.25
N ALA A 79 -36.57 -10.06 -2.42
CA ALA A 79 -37.73 -10.96 -2.42
C ALA A 79 -38.45 -10.95 -1.06
N ASN A 80 -37.72 -11.00 0.05
CA ASN A 80 -38.31 -10.90 1.39
C ASN A 80 -39.08 -9.59 1.61
N VAL A 81 -38.57 -8.46 1.12
CA VAL A 81 -39.26 -7.16 1.19
C VAL A 81 -40.62 -7.24 0.48
N LEU A 82 -40.68 -7.83 -0.73
CA LEU A 82 -41.94 -7.98 -1.46
C LEU A 82 -42.92 -8.92 -0.73
N ILE A 83 -42.43 -10.04 -0.21
CA ILE A 83 -43.24 -11.01 0.55
C ILE A 83 -43.83 -10.35 1.81
N TYR A 84 -43.02 -9.62 2.58
CA TYR A 84 -43.49 -8.94 3.78
C TYR A 84 -44.37 -7.73 3.48
N ALA A 85 -44.12 -7.00 2.39
CA ALA A 85 -45.00 -5.92 1.92
C ALA A 85 -46.40 -6.46 1.58
N TRP A 86 -46.45 -7.57 0.83
CA TRP A 86 -47.70 -8.26 0.51
C TRP A 86 -48.44 -8.73 1.76
N LYS A 87 -47.72 -9.41 2.67
CA LYS A 87 -48.30 -9.93 3.91
C LYS A 87 -48.79 -8.81 4.83
N MET A 88 -48.09 -7.69 4.88
CA MET A 88 -48.50 -6.48 5.61
C MET A 88 -49.79 -5.89 5.01
N TRP A 89 -49.87 -5.80 3.67
CA TRP A 89 -51.09 -5.34 2.98
C TRP A 89 -52.29 -6.25 3.24
N TYR A 90 -52.08 -7.57 3.16
CA TYR A 90 -53.13 -8.56 3.41
C TYR A 90 -53.69 -8.47 4.84
N LEU A 91 -52.81 -8.40 5.86
CA LEU A 91 -53.23 -8.24 7.25
C LEU A 91 -53.92 -6.89 7.51
N LYS A 92 -53.51 -5.84 6.80
CA LYS A 92 -54.16 -4.52 6.84
C LYS A 92 -55.59 -4.59 6.27
N LYS A 93 -55.80 -5.39 5.22
CA LYS A 93 -57.12 -5.62 4.60
C LYS A 93 -58.07 -6.43 5.49
N MET A 94 -57.54 -7.39 6.25
CA MET A 94 -58.30 -8.18 7.24
C MET A 94 -58.58 -7.42 8.56
N ASN A 95 -58.29 -6.12 8.61
CA ASN A 95 -58.45 -5.25 9.79
C ASN A 95 -57.65 -5.69 11.05
N GLU A 96 -56.64 -6.56 10.89
CA GLU A 96 -55.78 -7.07 11.96
C GLU A 96 -54.59 -6.12 12.29
N LYS A 97 -54.74 -4.81 12.06
CA LYS A 97 -53.65 -3.83 12.22
C LYS A 97 -53.01 -3.80 13.61
N ARG A 98 -53.78 -4.14 14.67
CA ARG A 98 -53.29 -4.19 16.07
C ARG A 98 -52.87 -5.60 16.52
N SER A 99 -52.91 -6.59 15.64
CA SER A 99 -52.52 -7.96 15.96
C SER A 99 -51.01 -8.08 16.13
N THR A 100 -50.57 -8.93 17.07
CA THR A 100 -49.15 -9.31 17.24
C THR A 100 -48.54 -9.84 15.94
N ARG A 101 -49.36 -10.45 15.08
CA ARG A 101 -48.95 -10.93 13.75
C ARG A 101 -48.54 -9.77 12.83
N TYR A 102 -49.30 -8.67 12.82
CA TYR A 102 -48.99 -7.48 12.02
C TYR A 102 -47.68 -6.85 12.47
N ILE A 103 -47.48 -6.69 13.79
CA ILE A 103 -46.25 -6.12 14.37
C ILE A 103 -45.03 -6.98 14.00
N THR A 104 -45.16 -8.31 14.05
CA THR A 104 -44.06 -9.23 13.70
C THR A 104 -43.68 -9.12 12.23
N VAL A 105 -44.67 -9.07 11.32
CA VAL A 105 -44.43 -8.91 9.88
C VAL A 105 -43.83 -7.53 9.57
N GLN A 106 -44.31 -6.47 10.22
CA GLN A 106 -43.79 -5.12 10.07
C GLN A 106 -42.33 -5.03 10.52
N ARG A 107 -41.96 -5.65 11.65
CA ARG A 107 -40.57 -5.71 12.11
C ARG A 107 -39.67 -6.41 11.07
N LYS A 108 -40.08 -7.57 10.57
CA LYS A 108 -39.33 -8.32 9.54
C LYS A 108 -39.22 -7.55 8.20
N PHE A 109 -40.23 -6.77 7.85
CA PHE A 109 -40.18 -5.88 6.70
C PHE A 109 -39.11 -4.80 6.85
N PHE A 110 -39.12 -4.07 7.97
CA PHE A 110 -38.10 -3.04 8.23
C PHE A 110 -36.70 -3.63 8.39
N GLU A 111 -36.58 -4.82 9.00
CA GLU A 111 -35.33 -5.57 9.07
C GLU A 111 -34.80 -5.90 7.67
N SER A 112 -35.64 -6.38 6.76
CA SER A 112 -35.24 -6.69 5.38
C SER A 112 -34.76 -5.43 4.63
N ILE A 113 -35.45 -4.30 4.80
CA ILE A 113 -35.02 -3.00 4.24
C ILE A 113 -33.68 -2.57 4.82
N TYR A 114 -33.49 -2.73 6.13
CA TYR A 114 -32.26 -2.38 6.80
C TYR A 114 -31.09 -3.23 6.30
N ILE A 115 -31.28 -4.54 6.13
CA ILE A 115 -30.27 -5.44 5.58
C ILE A 115 -29.92 -5.04 4.13
N ILE A 116 -30.89 -4.70 3.28
CA ILE A 116 -30.60 -4.21 1.92
C ILE A 116 -29.75 -2.94 1.94
N LYS A 117 -30.01 -2.00 2.86
CA LYS A 117 -29.18 -0.80 3.03
C LYS A 117 -27.75 -1.15 3.45
N GLN A 118 -27.59 -2.10 4.38
CA GLN A 118 -26.25 -2.57 4.76
C GLN A 118 -25.52 -3.25 3.60
N ILE A 119 -26.20 -4.09 2.81
CA ILE A 119 -25.62 -4.73 1.62
C ILE A 119 -25.18 -3.67 0.60
N LYS A 120 -25.99 -2.63 0.38
CA LYS A 120 -25.63 -1.49 -0.49
C LYS A 120 -24.38 -0.77 0.01
N GLU A 121 -24.29 -0.52 1.32
CA GLU A 121 -23.12 0.13 1.92
C GLU A 121 -21.86 -0.73 1.79
N LYS A 122 -21.96 -2.05 2.05
CA LYS A 122 -20.85 -3.00 1.84
C LYS A 122 -20.40 -3.00 0.38
N GLN A 123 -21.33 -2.96 -0.56
CA GLN A 123 -21.02 -2.93 -1.98
C GLN A 123 -20.35 -1.62 -2.40
N ARG A 124 -20.78 -0.46 -1.87
CA ARG A 124 -20.10 0.82 -2.11
C ARG A 124 -18.63 0.76 -1.66
N LYS A 125 -18.37 0.24 -0.48
CA LYS A 125 -16.99 0.08 0.04
C LYS A 125 -16.13 -0.82 -0.85
N LEU A 126 -16.69 -1.91 -1.38
CA LEU A 126 -15.97 -2.78 -2.33
C LEU A 126 -15.71 -2.06 -3.67
N THR A 127 -16.67 -1.28 -4.15
CA THR A 127 -16.50 -0.48 -5.38
C THR A 127 -15.46 0.62 -5.20
N ASP A 128 -15.48 1.37 -4.10
CA ASP A 128 -14.50 2.44 -3.83
C ASP A 128 -13.07 1.87 -3.80
N ASN A 129 -12.88 0.67 -3.26
CA ASN A 129 -11.60 -0.06 -3.29
C ASN A 129 -11.16 -0.45 -4.72
N CYS A 130 -12.10 -0.67 -5.64
CA CYS A 130 -11.82 -0.98 -7.05
C CYS A 130 -11.63 0.27 -7.91
N VAL A 131 -12.39 1.34 -7.65
CA VAL A 131 -12.28 2.63 -8.36
C VAL A 131 -10.89 3.21 -8.16
N GLY A 132 -10.35 3.13 -6.93
CA GLY A 132 -8.97 3.55 -6.66
C GLY A 132 -7.92 2.78 -7.48
N LEU A 133 -8.17 1.51 -7.82
CA LEU A 133 -7.26 0.75 -8.69
C LEU A 133 -7.36 1.18 -10.16
N ALA A 134 -8.58 1.40 -10.67
CA ALA A 134 -8.79 1.85 -12.05
C ALA A 134 -8.22 3.26 -12.28
N GLU A 135 -8.46 4.19 -11.35
CA GLU A 135 -7.84 5.52 -11.37
C GLU A 135 -6.32 5.44 -11.28
N LEU A 136 -5.78 4.55 -10.43
CA LEU A 136 -4.34 4.33 -10.33
C LEU A 136 -3.74 3.75 -11.62
N MET A 137 -4.47 2.92 -12.37
CA MET A 137 -4.05 2.48 -13.70
C MET A 137 -4.04 3.61 -14.73
N LEU A 138 -5.01 4.53 -14.66
CA LEU A 138 -5.03 5.71 -15.53
C LEU A 138 -3.84 6.63 -15.23
N ILE A 139 -3.60 6.94 -13.95
CA ILE A 139 -2.44 7.72 -13.49
C ILE A 139 -1.15 7.02 -13.92
N HIS A 140 -1.06 5.69 -13.78
CA HIS A 140 0.12 4.93 -14.20
C HIS A 140 0.36 5.01 -15.71
N ARG A 141 -0.69 4.98 -16.52
CA ARG A 141 -0.59 5.13 -17.98
C ARG A 141 -0.13 6.54 -18.35
N GLU A 142 -0.74 7.57 -17.76
CA GLU A 142 -0.39 8.96 -18.01
C GLU A 142 1.06 9.26 -17.60
N THR A 143 1.46 8.79 -16.42
CA THR A 143 2.84 8.90 -15.93
C THR A 143 3.83 8.15 -16.82
N SER A 144 3.47 6.98 -17.34
CA SER A 144 4.33 6.24 -18.29
C SER A 144 4.56 7.01 -19.59
N ILE A 145 3.51 7.66 -20.12
CA ILE A 145 3.63 8.50 -21.32
C ILE A 145 4.54 9.70 -21.07
N THR A 146 4.36 10.40 -19.95
CA THR A 146 5.23 11.53 -19.58
C THR A 146 6.68 11.09 -19.35
N ILE A 147 6.89 9.91 -18.76
CA ILE A 147 8.24 9.34 -18.63
C ILE A 147 8.87 9.11 -20.01
N ASP A 148 8.15 8.57 -20.98
CA ASP A 148 8.69 8.37 -22.33
C ASP A 148 9.06 9.71 -23.01
N GLU A 149 8.20 10.71 -22.88
CA GLU A 149 8.47 12.07 -23.39
C GLU A 149 9.71 12.69 -22.74
N THR A 150 9.85 12.57 -21.42
CA THR A 150 11.02 13.09 -20.69
C THR A 150 12.31 12.34 -21.07
N VAL A 151 12.25 11.01 -21.26
CA VAL A 151 13.39 10.22 -21.75
C VAL A 151 13.80 10.69 -23.15
N LYS A 152 12.84 10.96 -24.03
CA LYS A 152 13.10 11.50 -25.37
C LYS A 152 13.75 12.88 -25.31
N GLN A 153 13.27 13.78 -24.44
CA GLN A 153 13.92 15.07 -24.21
C GLN A 153 15.34 14.91 -23.65
N MET A 154 15.55 13.97 -22.72
CA MET A 154 16.85 13.69 -22.13
C MET A 154 17.85 13.16 -23.17
N SER A 155 17.41 12.32 -24.11
CA SER A 155 18.24 11.87 -25.23
C SER A 155 18.66 13.05 -26.13
N THR A 156 17.75 13.98 -26.37
CA THR A 156 18.03 15.19 -27.15
C THR A 156 19.02 16.10 -26.42
N MET A 157 18.88 16.25 -25.09
CA MET A 157 19.85 16.97 -24.27
C MET A 157 21.23 16.32 -24.30
N LYS A 158 21.33 14.99 -24.20
CA LYS A 158 22.61 14.27 -24.29
C LYS A 158 23.32 14.59 -25.62
N LEU A 159 22.61 14.54 -26.75
CA LEU A 159 23.19 14.90 -28.05
C LEU A 159 23.65 16.36 -28.10
N LYS A 160 22.89 17.29 -27.51
CA LYS A 160 23.29 18.69 -27.42
C LYS A 160 24.55 18.88 -26.56
N ILE A 161 24.64 18.17 -25.42
CA ILE A 161 25.81 18.18 -24.54
C ILE A 161 27.04 17.65 -25.28
N GLU A 162 26.93 16.51 -25.95
CA GLU A 162 28.03 15.93 -26.73
C GLU A 162 28.52 16.90 -27.84
N ASN A 163 27.60 17.63 -28.47
CA ASN A 163 27.97 18.64 -29.46
C ASN A 163 28.65 19.86 -28.82
N ILE A 164 28.25 20.24 -27.61
CA ILE A 164 28.92 21.30 -26.84
C ILE A 164 30.33 20.85 -26.43
N GLU A 165 30.49 19.61 -25.96
CA GLU A 165 31.79 19.02 -25.61
C GLU A 165 32.74 19.07 -26.82
N LYS A 166 32.29 18.64 -28.01
CA LYS A 166 33.08 18.72 -29.25
C LYS A 166 33.49 20.15 -29.61
N LYS A 167 32.58 21.12 -29.45
CA LYS A 167 32.90 22.53 -29.71
C LYS A 167 33.92 23.06 -28.70
N LEU A 168 33.82 22.67 -27.44
CA LEU A 168 34.75 23.06 -26.39
C LEU A 168 36.15 22.50 -26.64
N ASP A 169 36.25 21.24 -27.06
CA ASP A 169 37.51 20.61 -27.45
C ASP A 169 38.18 21.32 -28.62
N ASN A 170 37.39 21.71 -29.63
CA ASN A 170 37.89 22.51 -30.75
C ASN A 170 38.45 23.84 -30.26
N VAL A 171 37.72 24.58 -29.43
CA VAL A 171 38.19 25.86 -28.85
C VAL A 171 39.48 25.65 -28.05
N ASN A 172 39.53 24.63 -27.19
CA ASN A 172 40.74 24.27 -26.44
C ASN A 172 41.92 24.00 -27.37
N HIS A 173 41.70 23.31 -28.50
CA HIS A 173 42.74 23.07 -29.50
C HIS A 173 43.22 24.37 -30.17
N THR A 174 42.31 25.27 -30.55
CA THR A 174 42.68 26.57 -31.15
C THR A 174 43.47 27.44 -30.19
N VAL A 175 43.06 27.50 -28.92
CA VAL A 175 43.77 28.23 -27.85
C VAL A 175 45.19 27.68 -27.66
N ARG A 176 45.35 26.35 -27.61
CA ARG A 176 46.69 25.72 -27.53
C ARG A 176 47.56 26.02 -28.75
N LYS A 177 46.99 26.02 -29.96
CA LYS A 177 47.70 26.41 -31.18
C LYS A 177 48.17 27.86 -31.10
N MET A 178 47.27 28.78 -30.74
CA MET A 178 47.60 30.19 -30.55
C MET A 178 48.71 30.40 -29.51
N TYR A 179 48.64 29.70 -28.38
CA TYR A 179 49.68 29.74 -27.36
C TYR A 179 51.05 29.28 -27.89
N LYS A 180 51.08 28.18 -28.67
CA LYS A 180 52.32 27.70 -29.31
C LYS A 180 52.90 28.70 -30.29
N THR A 181 52.08 29.30 -31.17
CA THR A 181 52.57 30.34 -32.10
C THR A 181 53.06 31.56 -31.35
N LEU A 182 52.38 31.98 -30.27
CA LEU A 182 52.83 33.10 -29.46
C LEU A 182 54.20 32.84 -28.81
N ASN A 183 54.41 31.65 -28.25
CA ASN A 183 55.70 31.25 -27.69
C ASN A 183 56.79 31.18 -28.76
N GLN A 184 56.50 30.68 -29.96
CA GLN A 184 57.45 30.67 -31.07
C GLN A 184 57.83 32.08 -31.55
N LEU A 185 56.89 33.03 -31.52
CA LEU A 185 57.15 34.43 -31.84
C LEU A 185 57.94 35.14 -30.73
N LEU A 186 57.73 34.75 -29.47
CA LEU A 186 58.52 35.23 -28.33
C LEU A 186 59.97 34.70 -28.38
N ASP A 187 60.18 33.42 -28.67
CA ASP A 187 61.52 32.82 -28.82
C ASP A 187 62.30 33.43 -29.99
N LYS A 188 61.63 33.72 -31.12
CA LYS A 188 62.25 34.42 -32.26
C LYS A 188 62.57 35.90 -31.99
N ARG A 189 62.05 36.47 -30.90
CA ARG A 189 62.25 37.88 -30.52
C ARG A 189 63.27 38.06 -29.40
N ALA A 190 63.69 36.99 -28.75
CA ALA A 190 64.84 37.03 -27.84
C ALA A 190 66.13 37.14 -28.68
N PRO A 191 67.01 38.13 -28.39
CA PRO A 191 68.27 38.33 -29.11
C PRO A 191 69.29 37.23 -28.87
#